data_AF-A0A453E8F1-F1
#
_entry.id   AF-A0A453E8F1-F1
#
_cell.length_a   1.000
_cell.length_b   1.000
_cell.length_c   1.000
_cell.angle_alpha   90.00
_cell.angle_beta   90.00
_cell.angle_gamma   90.00
#
_symmetry.space_group_name_H-M   'P 1'
#
loop_
_entity.id
_entity.type
_entity.pdbx_description
1 polymer ?
#
loop_
_entity_poly.entity_id
_entity_poly.type
_entity_poly.pdbx_seq_one_letter_code
_entity_poly.pdbx_strand_id
1 'polypeptide(L)'
;PRKWGVEHERQEKVVNGAKVGIWACVNFCNELTEDQVRIFCGKLSEMSSTTGVNFNGAKLKIFHARSDQVEAKLREVRQQAGNMKIDLVLAILPNKNGSLYGDIKRICETDIGLMSQCCLLKNVEKSSPQFLANVALKINAKCGGRNSVFADIPVSLPVVWKQPTIIFGADVTHPSALDDT
;
A
#
# COMPACT_ATOMS: atom_id res chain seq x y z
N PRO A 1 -0.76 17.45 -31.13
CA PRO A 1 -1.04 17.50 -29.68
C PRO A 1 -1.76 16.23 -29.21
N ARG A 2 -1.00 15.23 -28.75
CA ARG A 2 -1.58 13.99 -28.22
C ARG A 2 -2.11 14.27 -26.82
N LYS A 3 -3.43 14.16 -26.67
CA LYS A 3 -4.11 14.15 -25.37
C LYS A 3 -3.56 12.98 -24.57
N TRP A 4 -3.18 13.22 -23.32
CA TRP A 4 -2.97 12.18 -22.32
C TRP A 4 -4.33 11.55 -22.02
N GLY A 5 -4.71 10.60 -22.87
CA GLY A 5 -5.91 9.79 -22.73
C GLY A 5 -5.61 8.66 -21.77
N VAL A 6 -6.50 8.50 -20.79
CA VAL A 6 -6.60 7.36 -19.88
C VAL A 6 -6.56 6.08 -20.71
N GLU A 7 -5.41 5.40 -20.73
CA GLU A 7 -5.34 4.04 -21.25
C GLU A 7 -6.10 3.16 -20.28
N HIS A 8 -7.17 2.53 -20.81
CA HIS A 8 -7.85 1.44 -20.14
C HIS A 8 -6.78 0.45 -19.68
N GLU A 9 -6.66 0.23 -18.37
CA GLU A 9 -5.90 -0.89 -17.79
C GLU A 9 -6.46 -2.20 -18.34
N ARG A 10 -5.98 -2.61 -19.52
CA ARG A 10 -5.83 -4.02 -19.82
C ARG A 10 -4.97 -4.57 -18.69
N GLN A 11 -5.30 -5.76 -18.18
CA GLN A 11 -4.57 -6.45 -17.12
C GLN A 11 -3.14 -6.77 -17.56
N GLU A 12 -2.29 -5.75 -17.64
CA GLU A 12 -0.86 -5.88 -17.83
C GLU A 12 -0.27 -6.22 -16.48
N LYS A 13 0.45 -7.33 -16.43
CA LYS A 13 1.21 -7.71 -15.25
C LYS A 13 2.29 -6.68 -15.01
N VAL A 14 2.59 -6.45 -13.74
CA VAL A 14 3.72 -5.60 -13.35
C VAL A 14 5.02 -6.16 -13.93
N VAL A 15 5.95 -5.26 -14.28
CA VAL A 15 7.26 -5.64 -14.83
C VAL A 15 8.07 -6.48 -13.84
N ASN A 16 8.08 -6.08 -12.57
CA ASN A 16 8.69 -6.83 -11.49
C ASN A 16 7.75 -6.87 -10.28
N GLY A 17 7.26 -8.08 -10.00
CA GLY A 17 6.44 -8.35 -8.83
C GLY A 17 7.26 -8.41 -7.55
N ALA A 18 6.87 -7.62 -6.56
CA ALA A 18 7.35 -7.74 -5.19
C ALA A 18 6.91 -9.08 -4.60
N LYS A 19 7.72 -9.60 -3.68
CA LYS A 19 7.38 -10.78 -2.87
C LYS A 19 6.97 -10.29 -1.48
N VAL A 20 5.75 -10.59 -1.08
CA VAL A 20 5.21 -10.28 0.24
C VAL A 20 5.07 -11.61 0.99
N GLY A 21 5.95 -11.84 1.97
CA GLY A 21 6.03 -13.09 2.72
C GLY A 21 5.15 -13.09 3.97
N ILE A 22 5.43 -12.21 4.93
CA ILE A 22 4.62 -12.10 6.15
C ILE A 22 3.88 -10.77 6.14
N TRP A 23 2.57 -10.81 6.31
CA TRP A 23 1.76 -9.61 6.35
C TRP A 23 0.65 -9.71 7.39
N ALA A 24 0.28 -8.58 7.94
CA ALA A 24 -0.78 -8.45 8.92
C ALA A 24 -1.86 -7.52 8.41
N CYS A 25 -3.11 -7.78 8.79
CA CYS A 25 -4.19 -6.82 8.64
C CYS A 25 -4.63 -6.32 10.02
N VAL A 26 -4.71 -5.00 10.20
CA VAL A 26 -5.25 -4.38 11.41
C VAL A 26 -6.53 -3.66 11.04
N ASN A 27 -7.64 -4.17 11.53
CA ASN A 27 -8.95 -3.58 11.35
C ASN A 27 -9.25 -2.59 12.49
N PHE A 28 -9.43 -1.31 12.13
CA PHE A 28 -9.85 -0.24 13.06
C PHE A 28 -11.35 0.09 12.95
N CYS A 29 -12.11 -0.69 12.18
CA CYS A 29 -13.55 -0.52 11.99
C CYS A 29 -14.32 -1.51 12.87
N ASN A 30 -15.37 -1.04 13.53
CA ASN A 30 -16.28 -1.90 14.30
C ASN A 30 -17.33 -2.57 13.40
N GLU A 31 -17.53 -2.02 12.19
CA GLU A 31 -18.55 -2.41 11.23
C GLU A 31 -18.20 -3.70 10.47
N LEU A 32 -16.93 -4.09 10.46
CA LEU A 32 -16.46 -5.27 9.73
C LEU A 32 -16.28 -6.46 10.68
N THR A 33 -16.88 -7.59 10.32
CA THR A 33 -16.60 -8.87 10.95
C THR A 33 -15.23 -9.41 10.50
N GLU A 34 -14.65 -10.32 11.30
CA GLU A 34 -13.39 -10.96 10.92
C GLU A 34 -13.49 -11.67 9.57
N ASP A 35 -14.62 -12.31 9.27
CA ASP A 35 -14.85 -12.97 7.98
C ASP A 35 -14.87 -12.00 6.82
N GLN A 36 -15.48 -10.82 6.97
CA GLN A 36 -15.46 -9.79 5.93
C GLN A 36 -14.03 -9.29 5.67
N VAL A 37 -13.24 -9.09 6.73
CA VAL A 37 -11.82 -8.71 6.62
C VAL A 37 -11.02 -9.81 5.93
N ARG A 38 -11.26 -11.07 6.28
CA ARG A 38 -10.60 -12.25 5.68
C ARG A 38 -10.93 -12.39 4.20
N ILE A 39 -12.20 -12.22 3.82
CA ILE A 39 -12.66 -12.22 2.42
C ILE A 39 -11.98 -11.10 1.63
N PHE A 40 -11.94 -9.89 2.19
CA PHE A 40 -11.26 -8.76 1.54
C PHE A 40 -9.76 -9.04 1.34
N CYS A 41 -9.06 -9.53 2.37
CA CYS A 41 -7.64 -9.87 2.26
C CYS A 41 -7.40 -10.99 1.23
N GLY A 42 -8.30 -11.98 1.15
CA GLY A 42 -8.27 -13.03 0.13
C GLY A 42 -8.40 -12.47 -1.29
N LYS A 43 -9.42 -11.64 -1.54
CA LYS A 43 -9.63 -10.96 -2.84
C LYS A 43 -8.43 -10.08 -3.23
N LEU A 44 -7.86 -9.36 -2.26
CA LEU A 44 -6.67 -8.55 -2.51
C LEU A 44 -5.46 -9.42 -2.86
N SER A 45 -5.25 -10.52 -2.16
CA SER A 45 -4.17 -11.47 -2.44
C SER A 45 -4.32 -12.08 -3.84
N GLU A 46 -5.54 -12.46 -4.22
CA GLU A 46 -5.84 -13.03 -5.55
C GLU A 46 -5.60 -12.00 -6.67
N MET A 47 -6.09 -10.77 -6.49
CA MET A 47 -5.85 -9.68 -7.43
C MET A 47 -4.35 -9.34 -7.54
N SER A 48 -3.64 -9.36 -6.40
CA SER A 48 -2.20 -9.17 -6.34
C SER A 48 -1.46 -10.23 -7.17
N SER A 49 -1.83 -11.50 -7.03
CA SER A 49 -1.26 -12.58 -7.85
C SER A 49 -1.57 -12.41 -9.34
N THR A 50 -2.79 -11.99 -9.69
CA THR A 50 -3.17 -11.71 -11.09
C THR A 50 -2.35 -10.58 -11.69
N THR A 51 -2.09 -9.52 -10.92
CA THR A 51 -1.26 -8.37 -11.33
C THR A 51 0.24 -8.66 -11.27
N GLY A 52 0.66 -9.81 -10.74
CA GLY A 52 2.06 -10.26 -10.69
C GLY A 52 2.78 -10.01 -9.36
N VAL A 53 2.09 -9.47 -8.35
CA VAL A 53 2.61 -9.30 -6.98
C VAL A 53 2.43 -10.60 -6.20
N ASN A 54 3.51 -11.15 -5.65
CA ASN A 54 3.50 -12.50 -5.11
C ASN A 54 3.20 -12.51 -3.60
N PHE A 55 2.01 -13.01 -3.26
CA PHE A 55 1.56 -13.31 -1.88
C PHE A 55 1.54 -14.82 -1.59
N ASN A 56 2.09 -15.67 -2.46
CA ASN A 56 1.96 -17.13 -2.32
C ASN A 56 2.64 -17.64 -1.04
N GLY A 57 1.89 -18.42 -0.26
CA GLY A 57 2.36 -18.95 1.03
C GLY A 57 2.43 -17.90 2.14
N ALA A 58 1.94 -16.68 1.89
CA ALA A 58 2.00 -15.61 2.87
C ALA A 58 1.07 -15.89 4.06
N LYS A 59 1.61 -15.77 5.27
CA LYS A 59 0.84 -15.96 6.50
C LYS A 59 0.14 -14.65 6.86
N LEU A 60 -1.18 -14.63 6.69
CA LEU A 60 -2.03 -13.51 7.12
C LEU A 60 -2.38 -13.65 8.61
N LYS A 61 -2.11 -12.59 9.39
CA LYS A 61 -2.66 -12.42 10.74
C LYS A 61 -3.62 -11.24 10.76
N ILE A 62 -4.84 -11.43 11.29
CA ILE A 62 -5.85 -10.37 11.41
C ILE A 62 -5.92 -9.92 12.86
N PHE A 63 -5.89 -8.61 13.05
CA PHE A 63 -5.98 -7.94 14.34
C PHE A 63 -7.12 -6.94 14.33
N HIS A 64 -7.67 -6.69 15.50
CA HIS A 64 -8.69 -5.66 15.72
C HIS A 64 -8.19 -4.68 16.78
N ALA A 65 -8.45 -3.40 16.58
CA ALA A 65 -8.14 -2.35 17.56
C ALA A 65 -9.05 -1.15 17.36
N ARG A 66 -9.25 -0.37 18.42
CA ARG A 66 -9.83 0.97 18.29
C ARG A 66 -8.76 1.98 17.87
N SER A 67 -9.18 3.12 17.35
CA SER A 67 -8.26 4.19 16.91
C SER A 67 -7.35 4.70 18.03
N ASP A 68 -7.83 4.76 19.27
CA ASP A 68 -7.07 5.18 20.44
C ASP A 68 -6.00 4.15 20.88
N GLN A 69 -6.04 2.94 20.32
CA GLN A 69 -5.10 1.86 20.60
C GLN A 69 -4.08 1.64 19.47
N VAL A 70 -4.03 2.55 18.48
CA VAL A 70 -3.21 2.41 17.27
C VAL A 70 -1.76 2.06 17.58
N GLU A 71 -1.11 2.80 18.49
CA GLU A 71 0.30 2.57 18.80
C GLU A 71 0.53 1.22 19.48
N ALA A 72 -0.23 0.95 20.54
CA ALA A 72 -0.12 -0.31 21.27
C ALA A 72 -0.32 -1.52 20.33
N LYS A 73 -1.31 -1.44 19.44
CA LYS A 73 -1.59 -2.54 18.50
C LYS A 73 -0.50 -2.70 17.44
N LEU A 74 0.01 -1.61 16.85
CA LEU A 74 1.07 -1.71 15.85
C LEU A 74 2.37 -2.28 16.45
N ARG A 75 2.70 -1.91 17.69
CA ARG A 75 3.84 -2.49 18.42
C ARG A 75 3.63 -3.96 18.75
N GLU A 76 2.42 -4.36 19.13
CA GLU A 76 2.07 -5.78 19.33
C GLU A 76 2.23 -6.58 18.02
N VAL A 77 1.74 -6.06 16.89
CA VAL A 77 1.88 -6.70 15.58
C VAL A 77 3.37 -6.94 15.27
N ARG A 78 4.21 -5.92 15.47
CA ARG A 78 5.67 -6.04 15.29
C ARG A 78 6.27 -7.11 16.20
N GLN A 79 5.89 -7.12 17.48
CA GLN A 79 6.40 -8.06 18.47
C GLN A 79 5.99 -9.51 18.15
N GLN A 80 4.76 -9.74 17.69
CA GLN A 80 4.26 -11.07 17.34
C GLN A 80 4.93 -11.70 16.11
N ALA A 81 5.69 -10.91 15.34
CA ALA A 81 6.56 -11.47 14.31
C ALA A 81 7.90 -11.96 14.87
N GLY A 82 8.23 -11.63 16.12
CA GLY A 82 9.51 -11.98 16.74
C GLY A 82 10.68 -11.46 15.91
N ASN A 83 11.59 -12.35 15.53
CA ASN A 83 12.71 -12.04 14.63
C ASN A 83 12.33 -12.08 13.15
N MET A 84 11.10 -12.48 12.80
CA MET A 84 10.66 -12.49 11.42
C MET A 84 10.30 -11.08 10.95
N LYS A 85 10.68 -10.75 9.72
CA LYS A 85 10.33 -9.47 9.11
C LYS A 85 8.89 -9.52 8.61
N ILE A 86 8.05 -8.62 9.11
CA ILE A 86 6.77 -8.31 8.48
C ILE A 86 7.05 -7.42 7.27
N ASP A 87 6.61 -7.86 6.10
CA ASP A 87 6.81 -7.15 4.85
C ASP A 87 5.74 -6.07 4.62
N LEU A 88 4.54 -6.26 5.18
CA LEU A 88 3.41 -5.34 5.00
C LEU A 88 2.43 -5.39 6.17
N VAL A 89 1.97 -4.22 6.62
CA VAL A 89 0.77 -4.05 7.44
C VAL A 89 -0.32 -3.38 6.62
N LEU A 90 -1.45 -4.07 6.44
CA LEU A 90 -2.66 -3.54 5.84
C LEU A 90 -3.58 -2.98 6.94
N ALA A 91 -3.76 -1.67 7.03
CA ALA A 91 -4.66 -1.05 8.00
C ALA A 91 -6.00 -0.73 7.34
N ILE A 92 -7.11 -1.12 7.97
CA ILE A 92 -8.47 -0.72 7.54
C ILE A 92 -8.97 0.38 8.47
N LEU A 93 -9.34 1.53 7.90
CA LEU A 93 -9.73 2.73 8.62
C LEU A 93 -11.21 3.04 8.39
N PRO A 94 -11.95 3.52 9.41
CA PRO A 94 -13.39 3.75 9.30
C PRO A 94 -13.73 4.89 8.33
N ASN A 95 -12.89 5.93 8.30
CA ASN A 95 -13.10 7.12 7.49
C ASN A 95 -11.76 7.76 7.11
N LYS A 96 -11.82 8.82 6.29
CA LYS A 96 -10.66 9.61 5.89
C LYS A 96 -10.29 10.59 7.01
N ASN A 97 -9.99 10.09 8.20
CA ASN A 97 -9.47 10.90 9.31
C ASN A 97 -7.94 11.00 9.20
N GLY A 98 -7.43 12.24 9.17
CA GLY A 98 -6.01 12.53 9.09
C GLY A 98 -5.22 12.07 10.31
N SER A 99 -5.81 12.08 11.52
CA SER A 99 -5.07 11.73 12.75
C SER A 99 -4.69 10.25 12.79
N LEU A 100 -5.66 9.33 12.65
CA LEU A 100 -5.38 7.89 12.65
C LEU A 100 -4.45 7.49 11.49
N TYR A 101 -4.69 8.03 10.29
CA TYR A 101 -3.81 7.79 9.15
C TYR A 101 -2.39 8.30 9.41
N GLY A 102 -2.28 9.52 9.96
CA GLY A 102 -1.02 10.15 10.34
C GLY A 102 -0.26 9.35 11.39
N ASP A 103 -0.93 8.88 12.43
CA ASP A 103 -0.34 8.04 13.47
C ASP A 103 0.14 6.71 12.94
N ILE A 104 -0.67 6.01 12.13
CA ILE A 104 -0.26 4.76 11.48
C ILE A 104 1.00 5.02 10.65
N LYS A 105 1.02 6.11 9.87
CA LYS A 105 2.13 6.44 8.99
C LYS A 105 3.40 6.78 9.77
N ARG A 106 3.30 7.71 10.71
CA ARG A 106 4.38 8.09 11.63
C ARG A 106 4.93 6.84 12.31
N ILE A 107 4.13 6.13 13.09
CA ILE A 107 4.60 4.98 13.88
C ILE A 107 5.25 3.92 13.00
N CYS A 108 4.57 3.49 11.93
CA CYS A 108 5.10 2.45 11.04
C CYS A 108 6.39 2.89 10.34
N GLU A 109 6.44 4.10 9.78
CA GLU A 109 7.53 4.52 8.89
C GLU A 109 8.72 5.14 9.67
N THR A 110 8.51 5.69 10.87
CA THR A 110 9.56 6.30 11.70
C THR A 110 9.96 5.46 12.91
N ASP A 111 9.00 4.86 13.63
CA ASP A 111 9.28 4.33 14.97
C ASP A 111 9.56 2.82 14.96
N ILE A 112 8.86 2.05 14.12
CA ILE A 112 8.95 0.56 14.12
C ILE A 112 9.40 -0.06 12.80
N GLY A 113 9.58 0.73 11.74
CA GLY A 113 10.13 0.28 10.46
C GLY A 113 9.26 -0.75 9.72
N LEU A 114 7.94 -0.55 9.72
CA LEU A 114 6.98 -1.38 9.00
C LEU A 114 6.46 -0.67 7.76
N MET A 115 6.41 -1.39 6.64
CA MET A 115 5.71 -0.89 5.45
C MET A 115 4.20 -0.98 5.68
N SER A 116 3.46 0.09 5.39
CA SER A 116 2.02 0.15 5.65
C SER A 116 1.20 0.55 4.42
N GLN A 117 0.04 -0.10 4.26
CA GLN A 117 -0.99 0.24 3.28
C GLN A 117 -2.33 0.43 3.98
N CYS A 118 -2.91 1.63 3.84
CA CYS A 118 -4.18 1.99 4.47
C CYS A 118 -5.33 1.86 3.45
N CYS A 119 -6.45 1.30 3.89
CA CYS A 119 -7.67 1.12 3.11
C CYS A 119 -8.86 1.69 3.89
N LEU A 120 -9.75 2.40 3.23
CA LEU A 120 -10.96 2.93 3.88
C LEU A 120 -12.07 1.87 3.89
N LEU A 121 -12.87 1.82 4.95
CA LEU A 121 -14.03 0.94 5.14
C LEU A 121 -14.89 0.85 3.88
N LYS A 122 -15.33 2.00 3.36
CA LYS A 122 -16.17 2.08 2.15
C LYS A 122 -15.60 1.37 0.92
N ASN A 123 -14.27 1.26 0.82
CA ASN A 123 -13.61 0.59 -0.29
C ASN A 123 -13.42 -0.91 -0.02
N VAL A 124 -13.25 -1.28 1.25
CA VAL A 124 -13.22 -2.68 1.69
C VAL A 124 -14.57 -3.33 1.48
N GLU A 125 -15.67 -2.69 1.89
CA GLU A 125 -17.02 -3.21 1.70
C GLU A 125 -17.35 -3.43 0.22
N LYS A 126 -16.97 -2.47 -0.64
CA LYS A 126 -17.20 -2.57 -2.09
C LYS A 126 -16.25 -3.57 -2.77
N SER A 127 -14.98 -3.62 -2.34
CA SER A 127 -13.93 -4.49 -2.90
C SER A 127 -13.94 -4.56 -4.44
N SER A 128 -14.10 -3.42 -5.12
CA SER A 128 -14.20 -3.43 -6.58
C SER A 128 -12.89 -3.92 -7.21
N PRO A 129 -12.92 -4.63 -8.35
CA PRO A 129 -11.71 -5.11 -9.01
C PRO A 129 -10.70 -3.99 -9.28
N GLN A 130 -11.19 -2.83 -9.74
CA GLN A 130 -10.36 -1.65 -9.98
C GLN A 130 -9.69 -1.12 -8.70
N PHE A 131 -10.40 -1.14 -7.56
CA PHE A 131 -9.81 -0.73 -6.29
C PHE A 131 -8.72 -1.70 -5.86
N LEU A 132 -8.99 -3.01 -5.93
CA LEU A 132 -8.03 -4.05 -5.56
C LEU A 132 -6.77 -3.99 -6.43
N ALA A 133 -6.91 -3.79 -7.74
CA ALA A 133 -5.78 -3.63 -8.67
C ALA A 133 -4.92 -2.42 -8.30
N ASN A 134 -5.55 -1.26 -8.05
CA ASN A 134 -4.85 -0.05 -7.60
C ASN A 134 -4.12 -0.24 -6.26
N VAL A 135 -4.69 -1.00 -5.33
CA VAL A 135 -4.02 -1.33 -4.06
C VAL A 135 -2.85 -2.28 -4.29
N ALA A 136 -2.99 -3.29 -5.15
CA ALA A 136 -1.91 -4.20 -5.52
C ALA A 136 -0.73 -3.45 -6.15
N LEU A 137 -0.98 -2.51 -7.06
CA LEU A 137 0.05 -1.66 -7.67
C LEU A 137 0.79 -0.80 -6.64
N LYS A 138 0.08 -0.28 -5.63
CA LYS A 138 0.70 0.48 -4.53
C LYS A 138 1.56 -0.41 -3.64
N ILE A 139 1.08 -1.61 -3.31
CA ILE A 139 1.83 -2.59 -2.53
C ILE A 139 3.09 -2.99 -3.29
N ASN A 140 2.98 -3.24 -4.59
CA ASN A 140 4.12 -3.61 -5.43
C ASN A 140 5.24 -2.56 -5.33
N ALA A 141 4.91 -1.29 -5.57
CA ALA A 141 5.88 -0.20 -5.52
C ALA A 141 6.52 -0.04 -4.13
N LYS A 142 5.72 -0.19 -3.07
CA LYS A 142 6.18 -0.11 -1.67
C LYS A 142 7.12 -1.25 -1.28
N CYS A 143 6.85 -2.45 -1.78
CA CYS A 143 7.60 -3.66 -1.45
C CYS A 143 8.76 -3.93 -2.43
N GLY A 144 9.22 -2.90 -3.17
CA GLY A 144 10.40 -2.98 -4.04
C GLY A 144 10.15 -3.50 -5.45
N GLY A 145 8.89 -3.69 -5.85
CA GLY A 145 8.52 -4.03 -7.21
C GLY A 145 8.49 -2.83 -8.15
N ARG A 146 8.43 -3.12 -9.46
CA ARG A 146 8.28 -2.12 -10.52
C ARG A 146 7.01 -2.41 -11.31
N ASN A 147 6.09 -1.45 -11.34
CA ASN A 147 4.82 -1.60 -12.05
C ASN A 147 5.02 -1.55 -13.56
N SER A 148 5.72 -0.53 -14.05
CA SER A 148 5.89 -0.28 -15.47
C SER A 148 7.29 0.25 -15.76
N VAL A 149 7.73 0.07 -16.99
CA VAL A 149 8.95 0.68 -17.55
C VAL A 149 8.64 1.21 -18.93
N PHE A 150 9.41 2.18 -19.40
CA PHE A 150 9.32 2.60 -20.80
C PHE A 150 9.70 1.43 -21.71
N ALA A 151 8.83 1.09 -22.66
CA ALA A 151 9.02 -0.06 -23.55
C ALA A 151 10.28 0.09 -24.42
N ASP A 152 10.53 1.30 -24.92
CA ASP A 152 11.75 1.69 -25.63
C ASP A 152 12.33 2.91 -24.91
N ILE A 153 13.32 2.67 -24.03
CA ILE A 153 13.99 3.72 -23.26
C ILE A 153 14.76 4.68 -24.18
N PRO A 154 15.55 4.24 -25.19
CA PRO A 154 16.16 5.15 -26.16
C PRO A 154 15.18 6.12 -26.82
N VAL A 155 13.97 5.67 -27.19
CA VAL A 155 12.97 6.54 -27.82
C VAL A 155 12.24 7.41 -26.80
N SER A 156 11.91 6.87 -25.63
CA SER A 156 11.11 7.56 -24.62
C SER A 156 11.92 8.59 -23.83
N LEU A 157 13.19 8.29 -23.56
CA LEU A 157 14.10 9.08 -22.74
C LEU A 157 15.50 9.18 -23.40
N PRO A 158 15.61 9.78 -24.60
CA PRO A 158 16.83 9.78 -25.41
C PRO A 158 18.05 10.44 -24.75
N VAL A 159 17.83 11.34 -23.79
CA VAL A 159 18.91 11.99 -23.03
C VAL A 159 19.34 11.14 -21.84
N VAL A 160 18.37 10.59 -21.09
CA VAL A 160 18.61 9.80 -19.88
C VAL A 160 19.30 8.47 -20.21
N TRP A 161 18.98 7.86 -21.35
CA TRP A 161 19.54 6.56 -21.76
C TRP A 161 21.04 6.59 -22.06
N LYS A 162 21.60 7.72 -22.51
CA LYS A 162 22.94 7.77 -23.11
C LYS A 162 24.09 7.67 -22.10
N GLN A 163 23.84 8.02 -20.85
CA GLN A 163 24.85 8.02 -19.78
C GLN A 163 24.18 7.75 -18.44
N PRO A 164 24.90 7.18 -17.44
CA PRO A 164 24.35 7.01 -16.10
C PRO A 164 23.78 8.33 -15.57
N THR A 165 22.45 8.36 -15.41
CA THR A 165 21.69 9.58 -15.08
C THR A 165 20.81 9.33 -13.88
N ILE A 166 20.78 10.27 -12.93
CA ILE A 166 19.86 10.31 -11.80
C ILE A 166 18.83 11.42 -12.01
N ILE A 167 17.56 11.17 -11.66
CA ILE A 167 16.47 12.15 -11.75
C ILE A 167 16.07 12.54 -10.33
N PHE A 168 16.07 13.84 -10.03
CA PHE A 168 15.58 14.39 -8.77
C PHE A 168 14.24 15.09 -8.98
N GLY A 169 13.32 14.89 -8.04
CA GLY A 169 12.11 15.70 -7.89
C GLY A 169 12.14 16.37 -6.53
N ALA A 170 11.87 17.67 -6.49
CA ALA A 170 11.79 18.44 -5.25
C ALA A 170 10.48 19.24 -5.26
N ASP A 171 9.82 19.31 -4.10
CA ASP A 171 8.59 20.05 -3.89
C ASP A 171 8.67 20.76 -2.54
N VAL A 172 8.04 21.95 -2.43
CA VAL A 172 7.94 22.71 -1.18
C VAL A 172 6.47 22.96 -0.92
N THR A 173 5.97 22.44 0.20
CA THR A 173 4.62 22.70 0.68
C THR A 173 4.71 23.56 1.96
N HIS A 174 4.02 24.69 1.96
CA HIS A 174 3.88 25.55 3.14
C HIS A 174 2.65 25.14 3.97
N PRO A 175 2.71 25.20 5.31
CA PRO A 175 1.53 24.97 6.15
C PRO A 175 0.45 26.01 5.85
N SER A 176 -0.82 25.62 6.00
CA SER A 176 -1.96 26.53 5.88
C SER A 176 -1.88 27.63 6.95
N ALA A 177 -2.23 28.87 6.61
CA ALA A 177 -2.10 30.04 7.48
C ALA A 177 -3.02 30.08 8.73
N LEU A 178 -3.58 28.94 9.15
CA LEU A 178 -4.62 28.85 10.20
C LEU A 178 -4.20 28.10 11.47
N ASP A 179 -2.95 27.67 11.59
CA ASP A 179 -2.43 27.00 12.80
C ASP A 179 -1.69 27.96 13.77
N ASP A 180 -1.78 29.29 13.55
CA ASP A 180 -1.16 30.35 14.37
C ASP A 180 -2.12 31.03 15.38
N THR A 181 -3.26 30.41 15.72
CA THR A 181 -4.20 30.95 16.75
C THR A 181 -4.59 29.92 17.79
#